data_AF-A0A7J7D0E9-F1
#
_entry.id   AF-A0A7J7D0E9-F1
#
_cell.length_a   1.000
_cell.length_b   1.000
_cell.length_c   1.000
_cell.angle_alpha   90.00
_cell.angle_beta   90.00
_cell.angle_gamma   90.00
#
_symmetry.space_group_name_H-M   'P 1'
#
loop_
_entity.id
_entity.type
_entity.pdbx_description
1 polymer ?
#
loop_
_entity_poly.entity_id
_entity_poly.type
_entity_poly.pdbx_seq_one_letter_code
_entity_poly.pdbx_strand_id
1 'polypeptide(L)'
;MSGPGFVVLDGTHLRSLHVSLPAADVSFSGAQVLDLADSKASQSLLGLSLPPTIKSAALTRISANHDVTFGSTELKGDQASQLLHDYLTAIADVLKDDPLVVSILDGNSLRLFLEDEDDFAMLAENLFTDLDTEDKGKISKSEIRNALVHMGVGMGIPPFSEP
;
A
#
# COMPACT_ATOMS: atom_id res chain seq x y z
N MET A 1 7.87 -10.27 -23.35
CA MET A 1 6.43 -9.99 -23.14
C MET A 1 6.21 -9.91 -21.65
N SER A 2 6.34 -8.71 -21.07
CA SER A 2 5.97 -8.46 -19.68
C SER A 2 4.48 -8.19 -19.65
N GLY A 3 3.75 -8.98 -18.86
CA GLY A 3 2.29 -8.86 -18.72
C GLY A 3 1.86 -7.54 -18.06
N PRO A 4 0.54 -7.34 -17.91
CA PRO A 4 -0.02 -6.14 -17.28
C PRO A 4 0.55 -5.96 -15.88
N GLY A 5 0.66 -4.73 -15.39
CA GLY A 5 1.39 -4.28 -14.19
C GLY A 5 0.97 -4.90 -12.84
N PHE A 6 1.01 -6.22 -12.73
CA PHE A 6 0.82 -6.97 -11.51
C PHE A 6 2.18 -7.27 -10.87
N VAL A 7 2.31 -6.96 -9.60
CA VAL A 7 3.45 -7.35 -8.77
C VAL A 7 2.98 -8.38 -7.77
N VAL A 8 3.73 -9.48 -7.66
CA VAL A 8 3.48 -10.52 -6.66
C VAL A 8 4.37 -10.23 -5.45
N LEU A 9 3.75 -10.07 -4.29
CA LEU A 9 4.43 -9.84 -3.02
C LEU A 9 4.39 -11.14 -2.22
N ASP A 10 5.48 -11.91 -2.30
CA ASP A 10 5.64 -13.24 -1.70
C ASP A 10 6.37 -13.23 -0.34
N GLY A 11 6.64 -12.04 0.19
CA GLY A 11 7.33 -11.85 1.47
C GLY A 11 8.83 -12.13 1.46
N THR A 12 9.45 -12.46 0.31
CA THR A 12 10.90 -12.73 0.23
C THR A 12 11.75 -11.56 0.73
N HIS A 13 11.38 -10.34 0.36
CA HIS A 13 12.06 -9.11 0.77
C HIS A 13 11.95 -8.82 2.28
N LEU A 14 10.87 -9.26 2.93
CA LEU A 14 10.67 -9.08 4.37
C LEU A 14 11.65 -9.92 5.20
N ARG A 15 12.02 -11.11 4.71
CA ARG A 15 12.94 -12.00 5.41
C ARG A 15 14.37 -11.46 5.45
N SER A 16 14.79 -10.75 4.41
CA SER A 16 16.12 -10.11 4.35
C SER A 16 16.19 -8.77 5.08
N LEU A 17 15.09 -8.34 5.71
CA LEU A 17 14.98 -6.98 6.18
C LEU A 17 15.64 -6.80 7.56
N HIS A 18 16.77 -6.10 7.58
CA HIS A 18 17.47 -5.78 8.83
C HIS A 18 16.91 -4.51 9.45
N VAL A 19 16.11 -4.64 10.50
CA VAL A 19 15.55 -3.50 11.23
C VAL A 19 16.36 -3.29 12.51
N SER A 20 16.94 -2.11 12.64
CA SER A 20 17.70 -1.73 13.83
C SER A 20 16.79 -0.96 14.77
N LEU A 21 16.70 -1.39 16.03
CA LEU A 21 16.05 -0.64 17.10
C LEU A 21 17.05 0.38 17.70
N PRO A 22 16.58 1.53 18.21
CA PRO A 22 17.43 2.43 18.98
C PRO A 22 17.96 1.76 20.26
N ALA A 23 19.05 2.29 20.81
CA ALA A 23 19.96 1.65 21.77
C ALA A 23 19.33 0.85 22.93
N ALA A 24 20.09 -0.15 23.41
CA ALA A 24 19.71 -1.24 24.32
C ALA A 24 19.17 -0.84 25.71
N ASP A 25 19.22 0.45 26.03
CA ASP A 25 18.85 1.08 27.29
C ASP A 25 17.41 1.62 27.33
N VAL A 26 16.67 1.53 26.22
CA VAL A 26 15.25 1.86 26.13
C VAL A 26 14.40 0.57 26.20
N SER A 27 13.41 0.54 27.09
CA SER A 27 12.39 -0.52 27.08
C SER A 27 11.31 -0.21 26.04
N PHE A 28 10.96 -1.20 25.24
CA PHE A 28 9.90 -1.10 24.23
C PHE A 28 8.68 -1.89 24.70
N SER A 29 7.49 -1.32 24.54
CA SER A 29 6.26 -2.11 24.68
C SER A 29 6.10 -3.02 23.46
N GLY A 30 5.60 -4.24 23.64
CA GLY A 30 5.33 -5.15 22.53
C GLY A 30 4.42 -4.53 21.45
N ALA A 31 3.49 -3.65 21.83
CA ALA A 31 2.68 -2.89 20.87
C ALA A 31 3.53 -1.98 19.97
N GLN A 32 4.54 -1.30 20.52
CA GLN A 32 5.44 -0.42 19.75
C GLN A 32 6.31 -1.22 18.78
N VAL A 33 6.73 -2.42 19.18
CA VAL A 33 7.51 -3.32 18.33
C VAL A 33 6.67 -3.83 17.15
N LEU A 34 5.41 -4.20 17.42
CA LEU A 34 4.46 -4.62 16.38
C LEU A 34 4.15 -3.48 15.40
N ASP A 35 3.88 -2.27 15.90
CA ASP A 35 3.61 -1.10 15.06
C ASP A 35 4.81 -0.75 14.17
N LEU A 36 6.03 -0.84 14.72
CA LEU A 36 7.25 -0.63 13.96
C LEU A 36 7.42 -1.70 12.87
N ALA A 37 7.17 -2.96 13.20
CA ALA A 37 7.28 -4.07 12.27
C ALA A 37 6.24 -3.97 11.15
N ASP A 38 4.99 -3.63 11.48
CA ASP A 38 3.91 -3.37 10.52
C ASP A 38 4.26 -2.20 9.58
N SER A 39 4.77 -1.10 10.13
CA SER A 39 5.21 0.07 9.36
C SER A 39 6.34 -0.31 8.40
N LYS A 40 7.31 -1.10 8.88
CA LYS A 40 8.45 -1.51 8.08
C LYS A 40 8.09 -2.54 7.01
N ALA A 41 7.21 -3.48 7.34
CA ALA A 41 6.66 -4.42 6.38
C ALA A 41 5.89 -3.67 5.28
N SER A 42 5.06 -2.69 5.66
CA SER A 42 4.34 -1.85 4.71
C SER A 42 5.29 -1.11 3.77
N GLN A 43 6.37 -0.51 4.27
CA GLN A 43 7.39 0.13 3.43
C GLN A 43 8.04 -0.84 2.43
N SER A 44 8.32 -2.06 2.85
CA SER A 44 8.90 -3.09 1.97
C SER A 44 7.88 -3.64 0.96
N LEU A 45 6.59 -3.49 1.24
CA LEU A 45 5.47 -3.94 0.40
C LEU A 45 4.82 -2.76 -0.34
N LEU A 46 5.65 -1.86 -0.88
CA LEU A 46 5.22 -0.73 -1.71
C LEU A 46 4.34 0.30 -0.99
N GLY A 47 4.46 0.39 0.34
CA GLY A 47 3.66 1.30 1.17
C GLY A 47 2.25 0.80 1.45
N LEU A 48 1.92 -0.44 1.08
CA LEU A 48 0.61 -1.02 1.31
C LEU A 48 0.44 -1.42 2.78
N SER A 49 -0.70 -1.06 3.35
CA SER A 49 -1.08 -1.54 4.68
C SER A 49 -1.38 -3.03 4.63
N LEU A 50 -0.76 -3.79 5.53
CA LEU A 50 -0.98 -5.23 5.63
C LEU A 50 -2.45 -5.54 5.95
N PRO A 51 -3.09 -6.46 5.19
CA PRO A 51 -4.42 -6.95 5.49
C PRO A 51 -4.53 -7.52 6.92
N PRO A 52 -5.68 -7.34 7.60
CA PRO A 52 -5.86 -7.79 8.98
C PRO A 52 -5.76 -9.32 9.11
N THR A 53 -6.08 -10.05 8.04
CA THR A 53 -5.92 -11.51 7.95
C THR A 53 -4.46 -11.93 8.10
N ILE A 54 -3.54 -11.26 7.41
CA ILE A 54 -2.10 -11.52 7.48
C ILE A 54 -1.54 -11.16 8.85
N LYS A 55 -1.93 -9.99 9.40
CA LYS A 55 -1.51 -9.59 10.75
C LYS A 55 -1.94 -10.60 11.81
N SER A 56 -3.19 -11.05 11.74
CA SER A 56 -3.74 -12.02 12.69
C SER A 56 -3.07 -13.40 12.56
N ALA A 57 -2.82 -13.85 11.33
CA ALA A 57 -2.10 -15.09 11.06
C ALA A 57 -0.64 -15.04 11.55
N ALA A 58 0.06 -13.92 11.32
CA ALA A 58 1.41 -13.70 11.83
C ALA A 58 1.45 -13.68 13.36
N LEU A 59 0.54 -12.93 14.00
CA LEU A 59 0.42 -12.91 15.47
C LEU A 59 0.18 -14.31 16.04
N THR A 60 -0.71 -15.09 15.43
CA THR A 60 -1.01 -16.47 15.87
C THR A 60 0.21 -17.37 15.78
N ARG A 61 1.04 -17.23 14.74
CA ARG A 61 2.27 -18.02 14.57
C ARG A 61 3.31 -17.70 15.64
N ILE A 62 3.40 -16.46 16.10
CA ILE A 62 4.41 -16.08 17.09
C ILE A 62 3.92 -16.31 18.51
N SER A 63 2.62 -16.11 18.80
CA SER A 63 2.05 -16.46 20.10
C SER A 63 2.10 -17.97 20.35
N ALA A 64 2.05 -18.79 19.30
CA ALA A 64 2.31 -20.23 19.41
C ALA A 64 3.78 -20.58 19.76
N ASN A 65 4.73 -19.72 19.38
CA ASN A 65 6.16 -19.93 19.62
C ASN A 65 6.68 -19.26 20.90
N HIS A 66 5.97 -18.26 21.44
CA HIS A 66 6.40 -17.47 22.59
C HIS A 66 5.29 -17.37 23.65
N ASP A 67 5.57 -17.88 24.85
CA ASP A 67 4.70 -17.87 26.04
C ASP A 67 4.60 -16.47 26.70
N VAL A 68 4.56 -15.39 25.91
CA VAL A 68 4.63 -14.01 26.40
C VAL A 68 3.42 -13.21 25.93
N THR A 69 2.68 -12.65 26.88
CA THR A 69 1.52 -11.79 26.67
C THR A 69 1.94 -10.46 26.02
N PHE A 70 1.98 -10.46 24.69
CA PHE A 70 2.47 -9.41 23.77
C PHE A 70 2.11 -7.95 24.10
N GLY A 71 0.97 -7.69 24.76
CA GLY A 71 0.41 -6.33 24.87
C GLY A 71 0.94 -5.46 26.02
N SER A 72 1.66 -6.02 27.00
CA SER A 72 1.92 -5.29 28.26
C SER A 72 3.29 -5.53 28.89
N THR A 73 4.20 -6.24 28.23
CA THR A 73 5.53 -6.53 28.76
C THR A 73 6.55 -5.56 28.18
N GLU A 74 7.29 -4.87 29.05
CA GLU A 74 8.46 -4.08 28.66
C GLU A 74 9.58 -5.02 28.19
N LEU A 75 9.97 -4.90 26.94
CA LEU A 75 11.02 -5.69 26.31
C LEU A 75 12.32 -4.88 26.26
N LYS A 76 13.42 -5.52 26.62
CA LYS A 76 14.77 -4.97 26.41
C LYS A 76 15.10 -4.96 24.92
N GLY A 77 16.02 -4.09 24.50
CA GLY A 77 16.39 -3.92 23.08
C GLY A 77 16.66 -5.23 22.32
N ASP A 78 17.38 -6.18 22.93
CA ASP A 78 17.69 -7.48 22.30
C ASP A 78 16.44 -8.34 22.11
N GLN A 79 15.55 -8.40 23.11
CA GLN A 79 14.30 -9.16 23.04
C GLN A 79 13.31 -8.52 22.06
N ALA A 80 13.26 -7.19 22.04
CA ALA A 80 12.45 -6.44 21.08
C ALA A 80 12.95 -6.66 19.64
N SER A 81 14.26 -6.74 19.42
CA SER A 81 14.84 -7.00 18.10
C SER A 81 14.54 -8.41 17.61
N GLN A 82 14.67 -9.41 18.50
CA GLN A 82 14.32 -10.79 18.18
C GLN A 82 12.84 -10.92 17.85
N LEU A 83 11.96 -10.33 18.67
CA LEU A 83 10.52 -10.36 18.45
C LEU A 83 10.12 -9.69 17.13
N LEU A 84 10.75 -8.56 16.81
CA LEU A 84 10.53 -7.85 15.55
C LEU A 84 10.90 -8.75 14.35
N HIS A 85 12.07 -9.37 14.40
CA HIS A 85 12.53 -10.26 13.34
C HIS A 85 11.62 -11.49 13.19
N ASP A 86 11.20 -12.07 14.30
CA ASP A 86 10.29 -13.23 14.32
C ASP A 86 8.91 -12.85 13.74
N TYR A 87 8.43 -11.64 14.02
CA TYR A 87 7.18 -11.13 13.44
C TYR A 87 7.27 -10.86 11.95
N LEU A 88 8.34 -10.22 11.48
CA LEU A 88 8.57 -10.04 10.04
C LEU A 88 8.73 -11.38 9.31
N THR A 89 9.37 -12.36 9.95
CA THR A 89 9.51 -13.72 9.40
C THR A 89 8.17 -14.43 9.33
N ALA A 90 7.33 -14.30 10.36
CA ALA A 90 5.99 -14.86 10.37
C ALA A 90 5.11 -14.26 9.25
N ILE A 91 5.18 -12.94 9.04
CA ILE A 91 4.51 -12.29 7.90
C ILE A 91 5.05 -12.84 6.57
N ALA A 92 6.37 -12.97 6.43
CA ALA A 92 7.00 -13.51 5.22
C ALA A 92 6.55 -14.95 4.94
N ASP A 93 6.42 -15.78 5.96
CA ASP A 93 5.92 -17.15 5.81
C ASP A 93 4.43 -17.17 5.42
N VAL A 94 3.61 -16.26 5.94
CA VAL A 94 2.19 -16.17 5.56
C VAL A 94 2.08 -15.74 4.09
N LEU A 95 2.85 -14.74 3.67
CA LEU A 95 2.87 -14.26 2.28
C LEU A 95 3.46 -15.28 1.30
N LYS A 96 4.33 -16.18 1.77
CA LYS A 96 4.83 -17.29 0.97
C LYS A 96 3.73 -18.32 0.67
N ASP A 97 2.87 -18.59 1.66
CA ASP A 97 1.75 -19.53 1.52
C ASP A 97 0.57 -18.89 0.74
N ASP A 98 0.31 -17.60 0.96
CA ASP A 98 -0.76 -16.81 0.34
C ASP A 98 -0.22 -15.45 -0.14
N PRO A 99 0.38 -15.38 -1.35
CA PRO A 99 1.02 -14.17 -1.85
C PRO A 99 0.00 -13.11 -2.25
N LEU A 100 0.34 -11.85 -1.99
CA LEU A 100 -0.50 -10.73 -2.41
C LEU A 100 -0.20 -10.36 -3.86
N VAL A 101 -1.23 -10.41 -4.71
CA VAL A 101 -1.15 -9.90 -6.08
C VAL A 101 -1.67 -8.47 -6.10
N VAL A 102 -0.80 -7.52 -6.43
CA VAL A 102 -1.14 -6.10 -6.45
C VAL A 102 -1.04 -5.57 -7.86
N SER A 103 -2.03 -4.78 -8.29
CA SER A 103 -2.01 -4.10 -9.58
C SER A 103 -1.47 -2.69 -9.38
N ILE A 104 -0.32 -2.38 -9.98
CA ILE A 104 0.27 -1.04 -9.95
C ILE A 104 -0.07 -0.36 -11.27
N LEU A 105 -0.92 0.66 -11.19
CA LEU A 105 -1.18 1.55 -12.31
C LEU A 105 -0.11 2.65 -12.32
N ASP A 106 1.01 2.39 -12.99
CA ASP A 106 2.06 3.39 -13.19
C ASP A 106 1.84 4.20 -14.47
N GLY A 107 2.63 5.27 -14.65
CA GLY A 107 2.55 6.11 -15.86
C GLY A 107 2.84 5.35 -17.16
N ASN A 108 3.58 4.24 -17.09
CA ASN A 108 3.85 3.39 -18.24
C ASN A 108 2.62 2.53 -18.61
N SER A 109 1.89 2.05 -17.61
CA SER A 109 0.61 1.37 -17.78
C SER A 109 -0.43 2.31 -18.40
N LEU A 110 -0.50 3.56 -17.92
CA LEU A 110 -1.32 4.59 -18.57
C LEU A 110 -0.91 4.83 -20.03
N ARG A 111 0.39 4.83 -20.33
CA ARG A 111 0.87 4.99 -21.70
C ARG A 111 0.36 3.89 -22.62
N LEU A 112 0.29 2.63 -22.19
CA LEU A 112 -0.28 1.54 -23.00
C LEU A 112 -1.75 1.78 -23.37
N PHE A 113 -2.53 2.45 -22.52
CA PHE A 113 -3.92 2.81 -22.80
C PHE A 113 -4.06 4.09 -23.62
N LEU A 114 -3.02 4.93 -23.69
CA LEU A 114 -3.02 6.24 -24.35
C LEU A 114 -2.07 6.29 -25.57
N GLU A 115 -1.46 5.15 -25.95
CA GLU A 115 -0.48 5.07 -27.03
C GLU A 115 -1.14 5.13 -28.41
N ASP A 116 -2.40 4.69 -28.51
CA ASP A 116 -3.20 4.87 -29.71
C ASP A 116 -3.65 6.34 -29.80
N GLU A 117 -3.02 7.07 -30.71
CA GLU A 117 -3.25 8.51 -30.91
C GLU A 117 -4.67 8.80 -31.38
N ASP A 118 -5.27 7.93 -32.20
CA ASP A 118 -6.60 8.12 -32.75
C ASP A 118 -7.67 7.88 -31.67
N ASP A 119 -7.55 6.80 -30.90
CA ASP A 119 -8.43 6.53 -29.76
C ASP A 119 -8.28 7.60 -28.67
N PHE A 120 -7.04 8.02 -28.39
CA PHE A 120 -6.79 9.09 -27.43
C PHE A 120 -7.38 10.42 -27.90
N ALA A 121 -7.23 10.78 -29.18
CA ALA A 121 -7.79 12.01 -29.74
C ALA A 121 -9.32 12.01 -29.64
N MET A 122 -9.98 10.90 -29.96
CA MET A 122 -11.42 10.75 -29.84
C MET A 122 -11.89 10.85 -28.38
N LEU A 123 -11.17 10.22 -27.44
CA LEU A 123 -11.46 10.34 -26.01
C LEU A 123 -11.28 11.78 -25.50
N ALA A 124 -10.20 12.44 -25.92
CA ALA A 124 -9.91 13.81 -25.55
C ALA A 124 -10.92 14.81 -26.13
N GLU A 125 -11.38 14.61 -27.37
CA GLU A 125 -12.41 15.43 -28.00
C GLU A 125 -13.75 15.28 -27.29
N ASN A 126 -14.22 14.05 -27.06
CA ASN A 126 -15.46 13.80 -26.33
C ASN A 126 -15.40 14.41 -24.91
N LEU A 127 -14.29 14.19 -24.20
CA LEU A 127 -14.09 14.80 -22.89
C LEU A 127 -14.07 16.33 -22.98
N PHE A 128 -13.44 16.90 -24.00
CA PHE A 128 -13.40 18.36 -24.17
C PHE A 128 -14.80 18.93 -24.38
N THR A 129 -15.61 18.30 -25.23
CA THR A 129 -17.01 18.69 -25.47
C THR A 129 -17.86 18.59 -24.20
N ASP A 130 -17.68 17.53 -23.40
CA ASP A 130 -18.40 17.37 -22.15
C ASP A 130 -18.02 18.44 -21.10
N LEU A 131 -16.79 18.96 -21.17
CA LEU A 131 -16.28 19.95 -20.21
C LEU A 131 -16.47 21.40 -20.64
N ASP A 132 -16.44 21.68 -21.95
CA ASP A 132 -16.73 22.99 -22.53
C ASP A 132 -18.24 23.21 -22.61
N THR A 133 -18.91 23.14 -21.46
CA THR A 133 -20.37 23.31 -21.35
C THR A 133 -20.86 24.67 -21.86
N GLU A 134 -19.96 25.66 -21.95
CA GLU A 134 -20.23 27.00 -22.44
C GLU A 134 -19.88 27.19 -23.94
N ASP A 135 -19.38 26.14 -24.61
CA ASP A 135 -19.01 26.11 -26.04
C ASP A 135 -18.11 27.28 -26.46
N LYS A 136 -17.09 27.58 -25.63
CA LYS A 136 -16.15 28.71 -25.85
C LYS A 136 -14.89 28.29 -26.59
N GLY A 137 -14.76 27.01 -26.91
CA GLY A 137 -13.54 26.39 -27.44
C GLY A 137 -12.39 26.41 -26.44
N LYS A 138 -12.67 26.58 -25.14
CA LYS A 138 -11.66 26.73 -24.07
C LYS A 138 -12.21 26.23 -22.74
N ILE A 139 -11.48 25.33 -22.11
CA ILE A 139 -11.81 24.85 -20.76
C ILE A 139 -11.12 25.72 -19.71
N SER A 140 -11.91 26.33 -18.84
CA SER A 140 -11.46 27.07 -17.67
C SER A 140 -11.02 26.15 -16.53
N LYS A 141 -10.21 26.68 -15.61
CA LYS A 141 -9.76 25.94 -14.41
C LYS A 141 -10.93 25.39 -13.58
N SER A 142 -12.06 26.10 -13.56
CA SER A 142 -13.30 25.68 -12.89
C SER A 142 -13.91 24.45 -13.56
N GLU A 143 -13.98 24.43 -14.89
CA GLU A 143 -14.55 23.31 -15.65
C GLU A 143 -13.68 22.06 -15.51
N ILE A 144 -12.34 22.18 -15.61
CA ILE A 144 -11.41 21.04 -15.37
C ILE A 144 -11.56 20.50 -13.95
N ARG A 145 -11.67 21.36 -12.94
CA ARG A 145 -11.84 20.90 -11.56
C ARG A 145 -13.17 20.16 -11.40
N ASN A 146 -14.25 20.67 -11.98
CA ASN A 146 -15.57 20.06 -11.89
C ASN A 146 -15.60 18.70 -12.60
N ALA A 147 -14.98 18.61 -13.78
CA ALA A 147 -14.72 17.39 -14.53
C ALA A 147 -14.10 16.29 -13.67
N LEU A 148 -12.98 16.64 -13.01
CA LEU A 148 -12.16 15.72 -12.25
C LEU A 148 -12.94 15.17 -11.04
N VAL A 149 -13.77 16.02 -10.43
CA VAL A 149 -14.64 15.63 -9.31
C VAL A 149 -15.73 14.68 -9.78
N HIS A 150 -16.41 14.99 -10.89
CA HIS A 150 -17.48 14.14 -11.43
C HIS A 150 -16.96 12.78 -11.92
N MET A 151 -15.84 12.77 -12.66
CA MET A 151 -15.20 11.52 -13.09
C MET A 151 -14.69 10.71 -11.90
N GLY A 152 -14.09 11.38 -10.90
CA GLY A 152 -13.63 10.74 -9.67
C GLY A 152 -14.73 9.99 -8.96
N VAL A 153 -15.90 10.60 -8.76
CA VAL A 153 -17.06 9.94 -8.13
C VAL A 153 -17.51 8.71 -8.93
N GLY A 154 -17.56 8.81 -10.27
CA GLY A 154 -17.90 7.68 -11.14
C GLY A 154 -16.91 6.51 -11.07
N MET A 155 -15.65 6.79 -10.74
CA MET A 155 -14.58 5.80 -10.59
C MET A 155 -14.36 5.34 -9.14
N GLY A 156 -15.24 5.74 -8.21
CA GLY A 156 -15.15 5.37 -6.79
C GLY A 156 -14.13 6.18 -5.98
N ILE A 157 -13.62 7.28 -6.54
CA ILE A 157 -12.81 8.26 -5.79
C ILE A 157 -13.78 9.13 -4.97
N PRO A 158 -13.63 9.16 -3.63
CA PRO A 158 -14.49 9.96 -2.79
C PRO A 158 -14.39 11.45 -3.17
N PRO A 159 -15.52 12.18 -3.24
CA PRO A 159 -15.51 13.60 -3.57
C PRO A 159 -14.70 14.37 -2.53
N PHE A 160 -14.13 15.51 -2.93
CA PHE A 160 -13.51 16.41 -1.95
C PHE A 160 -14.56 16.81 -0.92
N SER A 161 -14.28 16.56 0.36
CA SER A 161 -15.15 16.98 1.45
C SER A 161 -15.45 18.48 1.31
N GLU A 162 -16.73 18.81 1.22
CA GLU A 162 -17.20 20.19 1.32
C GLU A 162 -16.86 20.72 2.73
N PRO A 163 -16.26 21.91 2.88
CA PRO A 163 -16.12 22.56 4.19
C PRO A 163 -17.47 23.03 4.75
#